data_AF-A0A9X2Q7U2-F1
#
_entry.id   AF-A0A9X2Q7U2-F1
#
_cell.length_a   1.000
_cell.length_b   1.000
_cell.length_c   1.000
_cell.angle_alpha   90.00
_cell.angle_beta   90.00
_cell.angle_gamma   90.00
#
_symmetry.space_group_name_H-M   'P 1'
#
loop_
_entity.id
_entity.type
_entity.pdbx_description
1 polymer ?
#
loop_
_entity_poly.entity_id
_entity_poly.type
_entity_poly.pdbx_seq_one_letter_code
_entity_poly.pdbx_strand_id
1 'polypeptide(L)'
;MKARVDLMPDKEIESLLGREPDGQKVKYFEVPDGLYDRITDWRPELEEHKPLATIFQKNLLDYNRDEDWPGEVDCTGMPIPYTFVFAAFGMAPSTAWNRGLSAAMLLEIYRRRIDEGFRWSGWSHEEGKCRIITDHSIPGPIIALAKHTRFSPDMEDSWTYLINGTDAGNRHFTADLREKRRTELDESEDPAIEPPEAAKEMQAYLNGLPQKFFGHGTYGKLRPEQLAKASEAASAFRTERRRDQANRKLVHMRTHPQPLYDFCDRFPRLKADPYNQGMNLPAKLRKPMYDEDRDYELDLDKAHLACYIPVVRREGIEVPTLDKYIAANLKGDTDLLKRGDLWWDLALSVDTRLFSDLKALRAAVKRAYSAVYGSGTGNMFFQILKLYSDLTGHWPGNGTDPIKPIMEHPLMEELFRTRGKLEAIITDRGGLTDATGRFIELSKWDGEKPKENRWRGCMAYVNCSYEQQIMRPIFREAKKEMESDSYARFKVWLYQGDGVTINIDRRVRNHEKLIARLQTAVKERAGELSVPTRLTVDWPA
;
A
#
# COMPACT_ATOMS: atom_id res chain seq x y z
N MET A 1 2.72 -41.22 3.42
CA MET A 1 3.80 -42.02 4.06
C MET A 1 4.40 -41.19 5.19
N LYS A 2 4.05 -41.45 6.46
CA LYS A 2 4.66 -40.77 7.62
C LYS A 2 6.05 -41.36 7.82
N ALA A 3 7.08 -40.71 7.27
CA ALA A 3 8.46 -41.09 7.57
C ALA A 3 8.67 -40.89 9.08
N ARG A 4 8.88 -41.99 9.82
CA ARG A 4 9.57 -41.92 11.10
C ARG A 4 10.93 -41.32 10.80
N VAL A 5 11.16 -40.10 11.28
CA VAL A 5 12.49 -39.51 11.29
C VAL A 5 13.23 -40.27 12.38
N ASP A 6 13.93 -41.34 12.00
CA ASP A 6 14.89 -41.96 12.90
C ASP A 6 15.94 -40.91 13.25
N LEU A 7 16.17 -40.75 14.53
CA LEU A 7 16.93 -39.62 15.06
C LEU A 7 18.41 -39.87 14.85
N MET A 8 19.08 -38.88 14.27
CA MET A 8 20.52 -38.91 14.09
C MET A 8 21.21 -39.00 15.48
N PRO A 9 22.27 -39.82 15.63
CA PRO A 9 23.07 -39.84 16.85
C PRO A 9 23.68 -38.47 17.15
N ASP A 10 23.84 -38.12 18.44
CA ASP A 10 24.34 -36.80 18.86
C ASP A 10 25.68 -36.42 18.23
N LYS A 11 26.62 -37.37 18.11
CA LYS A 11 27.92 -37.12 17.45
C LYS A 11 27.79 -36.66 16.00
N GLU A 12 26.77 -37.14 15.31
CA GLU A 12 26.51 -36.80 13.91
C GLU A 12 25.84 -35.42 13.80
N ILE A 13 25.01 -35.07 14.78
CA ILE A 13 24.45 -33.72 14.94
C ILE A 13 25.58 -32.71 15.20
N GLU A 14 26.47 -32.97 16.16
CA GLU A 14 27.59 -32.08 16.46
C GLU A 14 28.51 -31.86 15.23
N SER A 15 28.74 -32.91 14.44
CA SER A 15 29.49 -32.81 13.17
C SER A 15 28.81 -31.91 12.12
N LEU A 16 27.48 -31.82 12.14
CA LEU A 16 26.72 -30.94 11.26
C LEU A 16 26.68 -29.50 11.75
N LEU A 17 26.61 -29.29 13.07
CA LEU A 17 26.57 -27.95 13.69
C LEU A 17 27.89 -27.20 13.53
N GLY A 18 29.03 -27.90 13.42
CA GLY A 18 30.34 -27.32 13.16
C GLY A 18 30.62 -26.96 11.68
N ARG A 19 29.67 -27.13 10.76
CA ARG A 19 29.88 -26.77 9.34
C ARG A 19 29.56 -25.32 9.07
N GLU A 20 30.55 -24.59 8.57
CA GLU A 20 30.35 -23.20 8.20
C GLU A 20 29.53 -23.09 6.90
N PRO A 21 28.70 -22.04 6.74
CA PRO A 21 28.07 -21.71 5.47
C PRO A 21 29.10 -21.15 4.47
N ASP A 22 29.93 -21.99 3.84
CA ASP A 22 31.11 -21.52 3.08
C ASP A 22 31.02 -21.63 1.54
N GLY A 23 29.83 -21.78 0.96
CA GLY A 23 29.68 -21.89 -0.51
C GLY A 23 28.41 -21.32 -1.15
N GLN A 24 27.36 -21.03 -0.37
CA GLN A 24 26.21 -20.26 -0.83
C GLN A 24 26.11 -19.00 0.04
N LYS A 25 26.09 -17.82 -0.58
CA LYS A 25 26.01 -16.53 0.13
C LYS A 25 24.64 -16.39 0.84
N VAL A 26 24.49 -16.99 2.01
CA VAL A 26 23.42 -16.60 2.93
C VAL A 26 23.85 -15.28 3.56
N LYS A 27 23.08 -14.21 3.32
CA LYS A 27 23.36 -12.90 3.91
C LYS A 27 23.11 -12.96 5.41
N TYR A 28 24.09 -12.55 6.21
CA TYR A 28 23.93 -12.36 7.65
C TYR A 28 23.13 -11.08 7.93
N PHE A 29 22.24 -11.11 8.92
CA PHE A 29 21.53 -9.92 9.37
C PHE A 29 22.25 -9.30 10.55
N GLU A 30 22.40 -7.98 10.49
CA GLU A 30 22.82 -7.15 11.60
C GLU A 30 21.60 -6.88 12.48
N VAL A 31 21.78 -6.99 13.79
CA VAL A 31 20.76 -6.72 14.81
C VAL A 31 21.34 -5.78 15.88
N PRO A 32 20.55 -4.92 16.52
CA PRO A 32 20.98 -4.12 17.66
C PRO A 32 21.39 -5.02 18.81
N ASP A 33 22.35 -4.55 19.61
CA ASP A 33 22.87 -5.33 20.74
C ASP A 33 21.77 -5.73 21.70
N GLY A 34 20.82 -4.83 22.00
CA GLY A 34 19.69 -5.16 22.88
C GLY A 34 18.75 -6.25 22.33
N LEU A 35 18.71 -6.47 21.01
CA LEU A 35 18.00 -7.60 20.40
C LEU A 35 18.86 -8.87 20.45
N TYR A 36 20.15 -8.73 20.15
CA TYR A 36 21.11 -9.82 20.26
C TYR A 36 21.11 -10.41 21.68
N ASP A 37 21.26 -9.57 22.71
CA ASP A 37 21.27 -9.95 24.12
C ASP A 37 20.01 -10.70 24.53
N ARG A 38 18.83 -10.25 24.08
CA ARG A 38 17.58 -10.96 24.38
C ARG A 38 17.46 -12.30 23.69
N ILE A 39 18.02 -12.43 22.49
CA ILE A 39 18.05 -13.69 21.76
C ILE A 39 19.00 -14.66 22.46
N THR A 40 20.21 -14.22 22.82
CA THR A 40 21.21 -15.05 23.51
C THR A 40 20.78 -15.42 24.93
N ASP A 41 20.14 -14.51 25.67
CA ASP A 41 19.53 -14.81 26.98
C ASP A 41 18.48 -15.93 26.88
N TRP A 42 17.70 -15.92 25.80
CA TRP A 42 16.66 -16.92 25.58
C TRP A 42 17.22 -18.25 25.04
N ARG A 43 18.18 -18.19 24.12
CA ARG A 43 18.79 -19.33 23.41
C ARG A 43 20.29 -19.11 23.16
N PRO A 44 21.15 -19.40 24.14
CA PRO A 44 22.60 -19.27 24.00
C PRO A 44 23.18 -20.14 22.88
N GLU A 45 22.56 -21.28 22.58
CA GLU A 45 23.02 -22.22 21.56
C GLU A 45 23.06 -21.62 20.14
N LEU A 46 22.36 -20.51 19.90
CA LEU A 46 22.43 -19.78 18.63
C LEU A 46 23.80 -19.12 18.42
N GLU A 47 24.50 -18.72 19.49
CA GLU A 47 25.83 -18.13 19.41
C GLU A 47 26.89 -19.16 19.01
N GLU A 48 26.72 -20.40 19.49
CA GLU A 48 27.68 -21.48 19.27
C GLU A 48 27.49 -22.18 17.91
N HIS A 49 26.31 -22.07 17.31
CA HIS A 49 25.91 -22.87 16.15
C HIS A 49 25.37 -22.03 14.98
N LYS A 50 26.29 -21.61 14.10
CA LYS A 50 25.99 -20.80 12.89
C LYS A 50 24.85 -21.34 12.02
N PRO A 51 24.70 -22.65 11.76
CA PRO A 51 23.57 -23.17 10.98
C PRO A 51 22.20 -22.90 11.62
N LEU A 52 22.12 -23.02 12.95
CA LEU A 52 20.89 -22.78 13.71
C LEU A 52 20.55 -21.30 13.75
N ALA A 53 21.54 -20.44 14.00
CA ALA A 53 21.41 -18.98 13.91
C ALA A 53 20.92 -18.54 12.52
N THR A 54 21.43 -19.15 11.46
CA THR A 54 21.03 -18.83 10.08
C THR A 54 19.55 -19.13 9.81
N ILE A 55 19.05 -20.26 10.30
CA ILE A 55 17.63 -20.63 10.18
C ILE A 55 16.75 -19.73 11.07
N PHE A 56 17.19 -19.46 12.29
CA PHE A 56 16.50 -18.55 13.20
C PHE A 56 16.40 -17.15 12.62
N GLN A 57 17.49 -16.64 12.08
CA GLN A 57 17.59 -15.36 11.39
C GLN A 57 16.57 -15.28 10.25
N LYS A 58 16.51 -16.31 9.40
CA LYS A 58 15.53 -16.38 8.30
C LYS A 58 14.11 -16.34 8.83
N ASN A 59 13.80 -17.14 9.85
CA ASN A 59 12.47 -17.20 10.46
C ASN A 59 12.05 -15.87 11.10
N LEU A 60 12.96 -15.21 11.83
CA LEU A 60 12.63 -14.03 12.64
C LEU A 60 12.73 -12.71 11.87
N LEU A 61 13.70 -12.56 10.97
CA LEU A 61 14.12 -11.23 10.49
C LEU A 61 13.88 -11.00 8.99
N ASP A 62 13.43 -11.99 8.23
CA ASP A 62 13.19 -11.83 6.80
C ASP A 62 12.08 -10.79 6.51
N TYR A 63 12.31 -9.94 5.51
CA TYR A 63 11.35 -8.91 5.09
C TYR A 63 10.11 -9.49 4.38
N ASN A 64 10.21 -10.67 3.78
CA ASN A 64 9.12 -11.33 3.05
C ASN A 64 8.23 -12.21 3.97
N ARG A 65 8.49 -12.18 5.29
CA ARG A 65 7.86 -13.03 6.33
C ARG A 65 6.33 -12.92 6.39
N ASP A 66 5.74 -11.85 5.85
CA ASP A 66 4.33 -11.49 6.05
C ASP A 66 3.51 -11.33 4.75
N GLU A 67 4.08 -11.64 3.57
CA GLU A 67 3.45 -11.29 2.29
C GLU A 67 2.48 -12.36 1.74
N ASP A 68 2.68 -13.65 2.05
CA ASP A 68 2.00 -14.73 1.30
C ASP A 68 1.15 -15.72 2.11
N TRP A 69 1.07 -15.62 3.45
CA TRP A 69 0.31 -16.57 4.27
C TRP A 69 -0.98 -15.99 4.85
N PRO A 70 -2.11 -16.73 4.79
CA PRO A 70 -3.39 -16.30 5.35
C PRO A 70 -3.54 -16.54 6.86
N GLY A 71 -2.61 -17.21 7.53
CA GLY A 71 -2.66 -17.47 8.97
C GLY A 71 -2.27 -16.24 9.81
N GLU A 72 -2.88 -16.10 10.99
CA GLU A 72 -2.73 -14.94 11.90
C GLU A 72 -1.70 -15.14 13.03
N VAL A 73 -0.82 -16.15 12.93
CA VAL A 73 0.18 -16.44 13.98
C VAL A 73 1.54 -15.84 13.58
N ASP A 74 2.16 -15.09 14.49
CA ASP A 74 3.52 -14.56 14.34
C ASP A 74 4.51 -15.63 13.87
N CYS A 75 5.59 -15.25 13.19
CA CYS A 75 6.62 -16.17 12.63
C CYS A 75 6.10 -17.43 11.90
N THR A 76 4.86 -17.44 11.43
CA THR A 76 4.31 -18.51 10.58
C THR A 76 4.07 -18.00 9.16
N GLY A 77 3.91 -18.91 8.22
CA GLY A 77 3.59 -18.58 6.84
C GLY A 77 4.75 -18.35 5.90
N MET A 78 5.96 -18.35 6.44
CA MET A 78 7.15 -18.13 5.66
C MET A 78 7.57 -19.40 4.90
N PRO A 79 7.83 -19.31 3.58
CA PRO A 79 8.44 -20.41 2.85
C PRO A 79 9.94 -20.52 3.20
N ILE A 80 10.36 -21.70 3.66
CA ILE A 80 11.76 -22.08 3.81
C ILE A 80 12.09 -23.11 2.71
N PRO A 81 12.79 -22.69 1.64
CA PRO A 81 13.24 -23.60 0.59
C PRO A 81 14.21 -24.65 1.14
N TYR A 82 14.13 -25.90 0.66
CA TYR A 82 15.07 -26.95 1.07
C TYR A 82 16.53 -26.59 0.74
N THR A 83 16.74 -25.86 -0.36
CA THR A 83 18.06 -25.35 -0.76
C THR A 83 18.64 -24.43 0.30
N PHE A 84 17.81 -23.56 0.89
CA PHE A 84 18.22 -22.70 2.00
C PHE A 84 18.59 -23.52 3.25
N VAL A 85 17.78 -24.52 3.61
CA VAL A 85 18.08 -25.38 4.77
C VAL A 85 19.41 -26.09 4.59
N PHE A 86 19.67 -26.67 3.42
CA PHE A 86 20.96 -27.33 3.16
C PHE A 86 22.13 -26.33 3.16
N ALA A 87 21.94 -25.15 2.57
CA ALA A 87 22.93 -24.08 2.56
C ALA A 87 23.32 -23.61 3.96
N ALA A 88 22.36 -23.50 4.88
CA ALA A 88 22.62 -23.13 6.27
C ALA A 88 23.57 -24.08 6.98
N PHE A 89 23.60 -25.36 6.59
CA PHE A 89 24.53 -26.37 7.10
C PHE A 89 25.75 -26.60 6.17
N GLY A 90 26.04 -25.67 5.26
CA GLY A 90 27.21 -25.74 4.38
C GLY A 90 27.16 -26.89 3.35
N MET A 91 25.97 -27.26 2.87
CA MET A 91 25.80 -28.40 1.97
C MET A 91 25.04 -28.04 0.69
N ALA A 92 25.51 -28.57 -0.45
CA ALA A 92 24.70 -28.63 -1.67
C ALA A 92 23.60 -29.71 -1.55
N PRO A 93 22.42 -29.52 -2.17
CA PRO A 93 21.33 -30.51 -2.10
C PRO A 93 21.74 -31.92 -2.54
N SER A 94 22.52 -32.03 -3.62
CA SER A 94 23.03 -33.31 -4.13
C SER A 94 23.92 -34.03 -3.11
N THR A 95 24.81 -33.30 -2.43
CA THR A 95 25.67 -33.84 -1.36
C THR A 95 24.86 -34.32 -0.17
N ALA A 96 23.83 -33.57 0.23
CA ALA A 96 22.97 -33.95 1.35
C ALA A 96 22.17 -35.22 1.03
N TRP A 97 21.56 -35.31 -0.15
CA TRP A 97 20.81 -36.48 -0.58
C TRP A 97 21.69 -37.73 -0.71
N ASN A 98 22.91 -37.61 -1.23
CA ASN A 98 23.87 -38.72 -1.30
C ASN A 98 24.28 -39.24 0.10
N ARG A 99 24.12 -38.43 1.15
CA ARG A 99 24.35 -38.81 2.55
C ARG A 99 23.06 -39.24 3.27
N GLY A 100 21.95 -39.39 2.54
CA GLY A 100 20.65 -39.74 3.13
C GLY A 100 20.01 -38.64 3.97
N LEU A 101 20.52 -37.40 3.91
CA LEU A 101 20.01 -36.27 4.68
C LEU A 101 18.87 -35.58 3.93
N SER A 102 17.79 -35.28 4.66
CA SER A 102 16.70 -34.46 4.15
C SER A 102 16.60 -33.14 4.93
N ALA A 103 16.04 -32.11 4.30
CA ALA A 103 15.73 -30.85 4.98
C ALA A 103 14.79 -31.06 6.19
N ALA A 104 14.03 -32.17 6.25
CA ALA A 104 13.21 -32.50 7.43
C ALA A 104 14.03 -32.89 8.63
N MET A 105 15.09 -33.68 8.42
CA MET A 105 15.98 -34.06 9.49
C MET A 105 16.70 -32.83 10.04
N LEU A 106 17.14 -31.92 9.16
CA LEU A 106 17.82 -30.68 9.57
C LEU A 106 16.89 -29.69 10.31
N LEU A 107 15.65 -29.54 9.86
CA LEU A 107 14.65 -28.72 10.57
C LEU A 107 14.19 -29.37 11.89
N GLU A 108 14.23 -30.70 11.99
CA GLU A 108 13.99 -31.41 13.25
C GLU A 108 15.11 -31.15 14.26
N ILE A 109 16.37 -31.04 13.82
CA ILE A 109 17.49 -30.59 14.67
C ILE A 109 17.23 -29.17 15.17
N TYR A 110 16.87 -28.24 14.28
CA TYR A 110 16.53 -26.86 14.67
C TYR A 110 15.38 -26.82 15.69
N ARG A 111 14.31 -27.57 15.45
CA ARG A 111 13.16 -27.66 16.36
C ARG A 111 13.57 -28.16 17.75
N ARG A 112 14.46 -29.15 17.83
CA ARG A 112 14.89 -29.71 19.13
C ARG A 112 15.84 -28.80 19.90
N ARG A 113 16.71 -28.10 19.18
CA ARG A 113 17.80 -27.33 19.79
C ARG A 113 17.42 -25.88 20.06
N ILE A 114 16.58 -25.27 19.23
CA ILE A 114 16.27 -23.84 19.27
C ILE A 114 14.82 -23.59 19.67
N ASP A 115 13.89 -24.23 18.97
CA ASP A 115 12.47 -23.87 19.03
C ASP A 115 11.60 -25.14 19.01
N GLU A 116 11.33 -25.69 20.20
CA GLU A 116 10.51 -26.89 20.34
C GLU A 116 9.07 -26.71 19.83
N GLY A 117 8.61 -25.46 19.76
CA GLY A 117 7.32 -25.08 19.17
C GLY A 117 7.34 -25.03 17.65
N PHE A 118 8.52 -25.03 17.03
CA PHE A 118 8.66 -24.90 15.58
C PHE A 118 7.92 -26.01 14.84
N ARG A 119 6.99 -25.65 13.95
CA ARG A 119 6.27 -26.58 13.09
C ARG A 119 6.30 -26.08 11.64
N TRP A 120 6.15 -27.00 10.70
CA TRP A 120 6.10 -26.67 9.28
C TRP A 120 5.16 -27.63 8.52
N SER A 121 4.72 -27.21 7.33
CA SER A 121 3.82 -27.97 6.47
C SER A 121 4.48 -29.17 5.76
N GLY A 122 3.66 -30.17 5.36
CA GLY A 122 4.11 -31.34 4.57
C GLY A 122 4.54 -31.01 3.13
N TRP A 123 5.10 -32.00 2.41
CA TRP A 123 5.85 -31.82 1.17
C TRP A 123 5.13 -32.33 -0.10
N SER A 124 5.34 -31.65 -1.25
CA SER A 124 5.07 -32.17 -2.60
C SER A 124 6.35 -32.17 -3.45
N HIS A 125 6.84 -33.35 -3.83
CA HIS A 125 8.06 -33.51 -4.65
C HIS A 125 7.85 -33.05 -6.09
N GLU A 126 6.62 -33.11 -6.59
CA GLU A 126 6.28 -32.85 -8.00
C GLU A 126 6.20 -31.35 -8.32
N GLU A 127 5.84 -30.51 -7.33
CA GLU A 127 5.64 -29.07 -7.55
C GLU A 127 6.83 -28.21 -7.15
N GLY A 128 7.88 -28.79 -6.56
CA GLY A 128 9.06 -28.06 -6.09
C GLY A 128 8.78 -27.01 -4.99
N LYS A 129 7.65 -27.12 -4.29
CA LYS A 129 7.19 -26.09 -3.36
C LYS A 129 7.80 -26.23 -1.95
N CYS A 130 8.23 -25.09 -1.44
CA CYS A 130 8.78 -24.77 -0.12
C CYS A 130 7.98 -25.28 1.08
N ARG A 131 8.65 -25.45 2.23
CA ARG A 131 8.00 -25.68 3.54
C ARG A 131 7.48 -24.37 4.09
N ILE A 132 6.26 -24.36 4.60
CA ILE A 132 5.69 -23.18 5.24
C ILE A 132 5.77 -23.39 6.75
N ILE A 133 6.32 -22.42 7.49
CA ILE A 133 6.32 -22.45 8.96
C ILE A 133 4.87 -22.36 9.43
N THR A 134 4.43 -23.22 10.34
CA THR A 134 3.04 -23.25 10.81
C THR A 134 2.90 -22.96 12.30
N ASP A 135 4.00 -22.98 13.06
CA ASP A 135 4.02 -22.70 14.51
C ASP A 135 5.45 -22.41 14.99
N HIS A 136 5.62 -21.76 16.15
CA HIS A 136 6.90 -21.48 16.81
C HIS A 136 6.70 -21.20 18.32
N SER A 137 7.79 -21.27 19.12
CA SER A 137 7.80 -20.88 20.53
C SER A 137 8.63 -19.64 20.86
N ILE A 138 9.09 -18.90 19.84
CA ILE A 138 9.80 -17.61 20.01
C ILE A 138 8.99 -16.64 20.91
N PRO A 139 9.58 -16.08 21.98
CA PRO A 139 8.94 -15.14 22.88
C PRO A 139 8.43 -13.87 22.17
N GLY A 140 7.20 -13.46 22.50
CA GLY A 140 6.58 -12.22 22.01
C GLY A 140 7.47 -10.97 22.12
N PRO A 141 8.18 -10.73 23.25
CA PRO A 141 9.09 -9.59 23.36
C PRO A 141 10.25 -9.59 22.36
N ILE A 142 10.81 -10.77 22.03
CA ILE A 142 11.86 -10.90 21.01
C ILE A 142 11.29 -10.61 19.63
N ILE A 143 10.08 -11.10 19.33
CA ILE A 143 9.38 -10.82 18.07
C ILE A 143 9.10 -9.33 17.94
N ALA A 144 8.56 -8.69 18.97
CA ALA A 144 8.25 -7.26 18.96
C ALA A 144 9.50 -6.42 18.75
N LEU A 145 10.61 -6.75 19.42
CA LEU A 145 11.88 -6.04 19.25
C LEU A 145 12.48 -6.28 17.87
N ALA A 146 12.50 -7.52 17.38
CA ALA A 146 12.93 -7.83 16.02
C ALA A 146 12.14 -7.07 14.96
N LYS A 147 10.81 -6.97 15.13
CA LYS A 147 9.95 -6.13 14.27
C LYS A 147 10.35 -4.66 14.38
N HIS A 148 10.48 -4.11 15.59
CA HIS A 148 10.88 -2.71 15.79
C HIS A 148 12.22 -2.38 15.12
N THR A 149 13.24 -3.18 15.40
CA THR A 149 14.58 -3.11 14.83
C THR A 149 14.57 -3.13 13.30
N ARG A 150 13.85 -4.08 12.70
CA ARG A 150 13.75 -4.23 11.24
C ARG A 150 13.19 -2.97 10.57
N PHE A 151 12.35 -2.25 11.29
CA PHE A 151 11.69 -1.06 10.79
C PHE A 151 12.48 0.21 11.09
N SER A 152 13.14 0.32 12.25
CA SER A 152 13.79 1.54 12.76
C SER A 152 15.33 1.40 12.93
N PRO A 153 16.11 1.00 11.91
CA PRO A 153 17.54 0.74 12.09
C PRO A 153 18.37 1.99 12.49
N ASP A 154 17.82 3.18 12.28
CA ASP A 154 18.55 4.44 12.54
C ASP A 154 18.42 4.91 14.00
N MET A 155 17.66 4.20 14.83
CA MET A 155 17.40 4.54 16.23
C MET A 155 18.33 3.83 17.22
N GLU A 156 19.24 2.99 16.72
CA GLU A 156 20.05 2.08 17.53
C GLU A 156 21.53 2.45 17.37
N ASP A 157 22.20 2.69 18.50
CA ASP A 157 23.55 3.25 18.54
C ASP A 157 24.64 2.21 18.29
N SER A 158 24.33 0.91 18.39
CA SER A 158 25.27 -0.20 18.22
C SER A 158 24.60 -1.42 17.58
N TRP A 159 25.37 -2.15 16.77
CA TRP A 159 24.88 -3.24 15.94
C TRP A 159 25.85 -4.42 15.98
N THR A 160 25.29 -5.62 16.00
CA THR A 160 26.01 -6.88 16.07
C THR A 160 25.49 -7.84 14.99
N TYR A 161 26.39 -8.61 14.38
CA TYR A 161 25.99 -9.71 13.49
C TYR A 161 25.41 -10.87 14.31
N LEU A 162 24.14 -11.23 14.06
CA LEU A 162 23.43 -12.24 14.85
C LEU A 162 24.13 -13.62 14.89
N ILE A 163 24.91 -13.94 13.85
CA ILE A 163 25.50 -15.27 13.65
C ILE A 163 26.78 -15.48 14.46
N ASN A 164 27.54 -14.41 14.70
CA ASN A 164 28.89 -14.52 15.27
C ASN A 164 29.15 -13.48 16.38
N GLY A 165 28.17 -12.67 16.76
CA GLY A 165 28.29 -11.72 17.86
C GLY A 165 29.29 -10.59 17.62
N THR A 166 29.82 -10.44 16.41
CA THR A 166 30.81 -9.40 16.12
C THR A 166 30.13 -8.07 15.82
N ASP A 167 30.69 -6.99 16.36
CA ASP A 167 30.31 -5.60 16.07
C ASP A 167 30.27 -5.36 14.54
N ALA A 168 29.12 -4.87 14.08
CA ALA A 168 28.87 -4.52 12.68
C ALA A 168 29.23 -3.06 12.35
N GLY A 169 29.63 -2.28 13.35
CA GLY A 169 29.97 -0.86 13.25
C GLY A 169 28.75 0.06 13.25
N ASN A 170 28.97 1.31 13.67
CA ASN A 170 27.92 2.33 13.73
C ASN A 170 27.45 2.73 12.32
N ARG A 171 26.14 2.59 12.07
CA ARG A 171 25.50 3.09 10.84
C ARG A 171 25.20 4.57 10.97
N HIS A 172 25.95 5.41 10.28
CA HIS A 172 25.57 6.80 10.07
C HIS A 172 24.67 6.91 8.83
N PHE A 173 23.36 6.83 9.03
CA PHE A 173 22.40 7.25 8.00
C PHE A 173 22.34 8.79 8.00
N THR A 174 23.18 9.40 7.15
CA THR A 174 23.41 10.85 7.11
C THR A 174 22.34 11.61 6.32
N ALA A 175 22.26 12.92 6.56
CA ALA A 175 21.33 13.88 5.94
C ALA A 175 21.35 13.93 4.39
N ASP A 176 22.30 13.26 3.72
CA ASP A 176 22.43 13.14 2.26
C ASP A 176 21.34 12.26 1.62
N LEU A 177 20.55 11.55 2.42
CA LEU A 177 19.51 10.61 1.96
C LEU A 177 18.45 11.25 1.07
N ARG A 178 18.11 12.53 1.28
CA ARG A 178 17.11 13.20 0.43
C ARG A 178 17.65 13.41 -0.98
N GLU A 179 18.87 13.93 -1.11
CA GLU A 179 19.42 14.22 -2.42
C GLU A 179 19.74 12.92 -3.16
N LYS A 180 20.27 11.91 -2.44
CA LYS A 180 20.42 10.56 -2.98
C LYS A 180 19.10 10.00 -3.52
N ARG A 181 18.01 10.09 -2.75
CA ARG A 181 16.67 9.67 -3.21
C ARG A 181 16.20 10.47 -4.43
N ARG A 182 16.48 11.77 -4.51
CA ARG A 182 16.14 12.58 -5.69
C ARG A 182 16.93 12.13 -6.91
N THR A 183 18.24 11.89 -6.76
CA THR A 183 19.07 11.33 -7.83
C THR A 183 18.55 9.96 -8.28
N GLU A 184 18.20 9.06 -7.34
CA GLU A 184 17.61 7.75 -7.67
C GLU A 184 16.29 7.87 -8.45
N LEU A 185 15.49 8.91 -8.18
CA LEU A 185 14.27 9.20 -8.94
C LEU A 185 14.57 9.80 -10.32
N ASP A 186 15.54 10.71 -10.40
CA ASP A 186 15.97 11.32 -11.67
C ASP A 186 16.67 10.28 -12.59
N GLU A 187 17.24 9.22 -12.02
CA GLU A 187 17.83 8.07 -12.73
C GLU A 187 16.81 6.96 -13.05
N SER A 188 15.55 7.11 -12.65
CA SER A 188 14.52 6.09 -12.92
C SER A 188 14.22 5.98 -14.43
N GLU A 189 13.82 4.78 -14.87
CA GLU A 189 13.46 4.54 -16.27
C GLU A 189 12.32 5.48 -16.70
N ASP A 190 12.46 6.05 -17.90
CA ASP A 190 11.43 6.89 -18.49
C ASP A 190 10.09 6.11 -18.56
N PRO A 191 8.98 6.73 -18.14
CA PRO A 191 7.68 6.08 -18.14
C PRO A 191 7.25 5.71 -19.57
N ALA A 192 6.69 4.51 -19.77
CA ALA A 192 6.24 4.02 -21.06
C ALA A 192 5.17 4.94 -21.73
N ILE A 193 4.43 5.69 -20.92
CA ILE A 193 3.53 6.76 -21.36
C ILE A 193 3.99 8.09 -20.80
N GLU A 194 4.26 9.04 -21.69
CA GLU A 194 4.69 10.40 -21.34
C GLU A 194 3.74 11.06 -20.33
N PRO A 195 4.22 11.52 -19.16
CA PRO A 195 3.39 12.12 -18.13
C PRO A 195 2.69 13.39 -18.64
N PRO A 196 1.43 13.64 -18.27
CA PRO A 196 0.78 14.89 -18.62
C PRO A 196 1.46 16.08 -17.94
N GLU A 197 1.42 17.25 -18.59
CA GLU A 197 1.97 18.51 -18.03
C GLU A 197 1.42 18.85 -16.63
N ALA A 198 0.18 18.46 -16.33
CA ALA A 198 -0.38 18.62 -14.99
C ALA A 198 0.42 17.81 -13.94
N ALA A 199 0.77 16.55 -14.24
CA ALA A 199 1.54 15.71 -13.33
C ALA A 199 2.96 16.26 -13.13
N LYS A 200 3.61 16.72 -14.21
CA LYS A 200 4.93 17.37 -14.13
C LYS A 200 4.90 18.63 -13.26
N GLU A 201 3.91 19.50 -13.45
CA GLU A 201 3.71 20.70 -12.61
C GLU A 201 3.50 20.33 -11.13
N MET A 202 2.67 19.33 -10.85
CA MET A 202 2.40 18.84 -9.50
C MET A 202 3.65 18.26 -8.84
N GLN A 203 4.39 17.42 -9.56
CA GLN A 203 5.63 16.81 -9.08
C GLN A 203 6.68 17.87 -8.76
N ALA A 204 6.91 18.81 -9.68
CA ALA A 204 7.86 19.89 -9.48
C ALA A 204 7.52 20.73 -8.25
N TYR A 205 6.22 21.01 -8.02
CA TYR A 205 5.77 21.67 -6.80
C TYR A 205 6.05 20.83 -5.54
N LEU A 206 5.60 19.57 -5.51
CA LEU A 206 5.68 18.70 -4.33
C LEU A 206 7.14 18.39 -3.93
N ASN A 207 7.97 18.03 -4.91
CA ASN A 207 9.39 17.73 -4.68
C ASN A 207 10.20 19.00 -4.39
N GLY A 208 9.72 20.16 -4.83
CA GLY A 208 10.31 21.48 -4.55
C GLY A 208 10.02 22.05 -3.17
N LEU A 209 9.15 21.41 -2.37
CA LEU A 209 8.86 21.87 -1.01
C LEU A 209 10.11 21.78 -0.10
N PRO A 210 10.36 22.77 0.77
CA PRO A 210 11.51 22.76 1.67
C PRO A 210 11.47 21.59 2.66
N GLN A 211 12.54 20.82 2.78
CA GLN A 211 12.64 19.66 3.69
C GLN A 211 12.31 20.01 5.15
N LYS A 212 12.69 21.21 5.61
CA LYS A 212 12.39 21.70 6.97
C LYS A 212 10.89 21.70 7.31
N PHE A 213 10.03 21.75 6.28
CA PHE A 213 8.57 21.68 6.45
C PHE A 213 8.11 20.28 6.87
N PHE A 214 8.88 19.24 6.57
CA PHE A 214 8.55 17.85 6.90
C PHE A 214 9.31 17.29 8.10
N GLY A 215 10.41 17.94 8.52
CA GLY A 215 11.29 17.43 9.57
C GLY A 215 10.64 17.25 10.95
N HIS A 216 11.41 16.72 11.90
CA HIS A 216 10.94 16.42 13.26
C HIS A 216 11.05 17.59 14.25
N GLY A 217 11.57 18.74 13.79
CA GLY A 217 11.70 19.94 14.62
C GLY A 217 10.37 20.65 14.88
N THR A 218 10.41 21.70 15.69
CA THR A 218 9.24 22.48 16.17
C THR A 218 8.30 22.98 15.06
N TYR A 219 8.80 23.14 13.85
CA TYR A 219 8.05 23.68 12.71
C TYR A 219 7.72 22.65 11.61
N GLY A 220 8.13 21.39 11.79
CA GLY A 220 7.93 20.36 10.79
C GLY A 220 6.63 19.57 10.99
N LYS A 221 6.19 18.90 9.93
CA LYS A 221 4.86 18.25 9.85
C LYS A 221 4.78 16.86 10.44
N LEU A 222 5.90 16.13 10.48
CA LEU A 222 5.92 14.75 10.95
C LEU A 222 6.62 14.67 12.30
N ARG A 223 6.12 15.40 13.29
CA ARG A 223 6.72 15.40 14.63
C ARG A 223 6.66 14.01 15.26
N PRO A 224 7.61 13.65 16.15
CA PRO A 224 7.61 12.36 16.83
C PRO A 224 6.26 12.06 17.52
N GLU A 225 5.61 13.05 18.16
CA GLU A 225 4.30 12.85 18.78
C GLU A 225 3.19 12.48 17.78
N GLN A 226 3.21 13.07 16.58
CA GLN A 226 2.21 12.83 15.53
C GLN A 226 2.37 11.43 14.93
N LEU A 227 3.61 11.02 14.70
CA LEU A 227 3.92 9.67 14.25
C LEU A 227 3.63 8.62 15.34
N ALA A 228 3.82 8.96 16.62
CA ALA A 228 3.43 8.09 17.74
C ALA A 228 1.91 7.89 17.80
N LYS A 229 1.11 8.96 17.67
CA LYS A 229 -0.36 8.87 17.57
C LYS A 229 -0.81 8.02 16.38
N ALA A 230 -0.15 8.16 15.23
CA ALA A 230 -0.44 7.34 14.05
C ALA A 230 -0.10 5.85 14.29
N SER A 231 1.01 5.55 14.97
CA SER A 231 1.35 4.18 15.38
C SER A 231 0.34 3.60 16.36
N GLU A 232 -0.15 4.38 17.31
CA GLU A 232 -1.23 3.96 18.21
C GLU A 232 -2.52 3.65 17.43
N ALA A 233 -2.88 4.50 16.46
CA ALA A 233 -4.02 4.25 15.58
C ALA A 233 -3.86 2.97 14.73
N ALA A 234 -2.61 2.61 14.38
CA ALA A 234 -2.31 1.37 13.68
C ALA A 234 -2.61 0.14 14.54
N SER A 235 -2.42 0.20 15.85
CA SER A 235 -2.76 -0.89 16.79
C SER A 235 -4.23 -1.31 16.71
N ALA A 236 -5.11 -0.41 16.26
CA ALA A 236 -6.52 -0.71 16.07
C ALA A 236 -6.87 -1.32 14.69
N PHE A 237 -5.90 -1.78 13.90
CA PHE A 237 -6.19 -2.69 12.78
C PHE A 237 -6.38 -4.12 13.30
N ARG A 238 -7.37 -4.82 12.73
CA ARG A 238 -7.76 -6.17 13.15
C ARG A 238 -6.64 -7.19 12.93
N THR A 239 -6.05 -7.18 11.72
CA THR A 239 -5.01 -8.15 11.36
C THR A 239 -3.63 -7.59 11.63
N GLU A 240 -2.76 -8.42 12.20
CA GLU A 240 -1.37 -8.09 12.49
C GLU A 240 -0.60 -7.67 11.25
N ARG A 241 -0.73 -8.42 10.16
CA ARG A 241 -0.15 -8.07 8.86
C ARG A 241 -0.44 -6.61 8.46
N ARG A 242 -1.65 -6.11 8.69
CA ARG A 242 -2.00 -4.71 8.39
C ARG A 242 -1.37 -3.73 9.39
N ARG A 243 -1.29 -4.10 10.68
CA ARG A 243 -0.57 -3.32 11.70
C ARG A 243 0.90 -3.18 11.35
N ASP A 244 1.56 -4.28 10.99
CA ASP A 244 2.99 -4.30 10.68
C ASP A 244 3.30 -3.55 9.38
N GLN A 245 2.50 -3.73 8.33
CA GLN A 245 2.62 -2.94 7.10
C GLN A 245 2.44 -1.44 7.35
N ALA A 246 1.51 -1.07 8.23
CA ALA A 246 1.29 0.32 8.61
C ALA A 246 2.47 0.88 9.42
N ASN A 247 2.93 0.16 10.45
CA ASN A 247 4.04 0.57 11.29
C ASN A 247 5.34 0.70 10.49
N ARG A 248 5.62 -0.23 9.56
CA ARG A 248 6.76 -0.14 8.64
C ARG A 248 6.74 1.19 7.88
N LYS A 249 5.60 1.56 7.29
CA LYS A 249 5.46 2.84 6.57
C LYS A 249 5.68 4.05 7.49
N LEU A 250 5.09 4.02 8.69
CA LEU A 250 5.22 5.12 9.67
C LEU A 250 6.66 5.30 10.16
N VAL A 251 7.41 4.21 10.29
CA VAL A 251 8.82 4.28 10.66
C VAL A 251 9.67 4.82 9.52
N HIS A 252 9.47 4.36 8.28
CA HIS A 252 10.19 4.96 7.15
C HIS A 252 9.90 6.46 7.01
N MET A 253 8.72 6.93 7.43
CA MET A 253 8.42 8.37 7.50
C MET A 253 9.18 9.11 8.61
N ARG A 254 9.73 8.43 9.63
CA ARG A 254 10.66 9.02 10.61
C ARG A 254 12.05 9.22 10.01
N THR A 255 12.52 8.30 9.19
CA THR A 255 13.86 8.39 8.60
C THR A 255 13.85 9.22 7.31
N HIS A 256 12.71 9.20 6.60
CA HIS A 256 12.49 9.87 5.32
C HIS A 256 11.25 10.78 5.36
N PRO A 257 11.25 11.87 6.14
CA PRO A 257 10.04 12.63 6.43
C PRO A 257 9.42 13.34 5.21
N GLN A 258 10.21 13.70 4.21
CA GLN A 258 9.63 14.28 2.99
C GLN A 258 9.15 13.18 2.04
N PRO A 259 7.85 13.20 1.63
CA PRO A 259 7.39 12.42 0.50
C PRO A 259 8.02 12.96 -0.78
N LEU A 260 8.61 12.06 -1.55
CA LEU A 260 9.05 12.36 -2.92
C LEU A 260 8.12 11.64 -3.88
N TYR A 261 7.80 12.33 -4.96
CA TYR A 261 6.85 11.88 -5.96
C TYR A 261 7.55 11.61 -7.28
N ASP A 262 7.13 10.54 -7.91
CA ASP A 262 7.61 10.07 -9.20
C ASP A 262 6.44 9.80 -10.15
N PHE A 263 6.73 9.66 -11.44
CA PHE A 263 5.73 9.34 -12.43
C PHE A 263 5.33 7.86 -12.36
N CYS A 264 4.04 7.60 -12.53
CA CYS A 264 3.61 6.25 -12.84
C CYS A 264 3.97 5.93 -14.29
N ASP A 265 4.49 4.73 -14.50
CA ASP A 265 4.95 4.27 -15.81
C ASP A 265 3.84 4.30 -16.90
N ARG A 266 2.62 3.84 -16.56
CA ARG A 266 1.46 3.78 -17.47
C ARG A 266 0.20 4.40 -16.88
N PHE A 267 0.36 5.43 -16.04
CA PHE A 267 -0.77 6.11 -15.38
C PHE A 267 -0.50 7.61 -15.23
N PRO A 268 -1.51 8.49 -15.33
CA PRO A 268 -1.25 9.93 -15.35
C PRO A 268 -1.01 10.52 -13.96
N ARG A 269 -1.27 9.75 -12.88
CA ARG A 269 -1.06 10.21 -11.50
C ARG A 269 0.41 10.05 -11.10
N LEU A 270 0.82 10.81 -10.10
CA LEU A 270 2.09 10.58 -9.39
C LEU A 270 1.98 9.36 -8.47
N LYS A 271 3.10 8.68 -8.25
CA LYS A 271 3.32 7.68 -7.19
C LYS A 271 4.29 8.25 -6.15
N ALA A 272 4.18 7.79 -4.92
CA ALA A 272 5.20 8.07 -3.91
C ALA A 272 6.37 7.11 -4.05
N ASP A 273 7.57 7.61 -3.76
CA ASP A 273 8.78 6.81 -3.67
C ASP A 273 8.68 5.77 -2.54
N PRO A 274 9.44 4.65 -2.59
CA PRO A 274 9.23 3.51 -1.69
C PRO A 274 9.44 3.84 -0.20
N TYR A 275 10.15 4.93 0.09
CA TYR A 275 10.50 5.34 1.44
C TYR A 275 9.37 6.08 2.17
N ASN A 276 8.69 7.04 1.54
CA ASN A 276 7.61 7.77 2.21
C ASN A 276 6.28 7.61 1.47
N GLN A 277 5.55 6.59 1.91
CA GLN A 277 4.27 6.19 1.36
C GLN A 277 3.09 6.96 1.99
N GLY A 278 3.29 8.20 2.45
CA GLY A 278 2.27 9.00 3.13
C GLY A 278 0.97 9.13 2.34
N MET A 279 1.05 9.27 1.01
CA MET A 279 -0.13 9.33 0.14
C MET A 279 -0.97 8.05 0.17
N ASN A 280 -0.32 6.91 0.40
CA ASN A 280 -0.88 5.56 0.40
C ASN A 280 -1.24 5.06 1.80
N LEU A 281 -1.15 5.92 2.82
CA LEU A 281 -1.63 5.61 4.16
C LEU A 281 -3.17 5.73 4.22
N PRO A 282 -3.85 4.77 4.88
CA PRO A 282 -5.27 4.92 5.20
C PRO A 282 -5.55 6.19 6.01
N ALA A 283 -6.72 6.81 5.81
CA ALA A 283 -7.12 8.02 6.53
C ALA A 283 -7.02 7.89 8.07
N LYS A 284 -7.30 6.68 8.61
CA LYS A 284 -7.16 6.37 10.05
C LYS A 284 -5.74 6.58 10.58
N LEU A 285 -4.72 6.43 9.74
CA LEU A 285 -3.32 6.68 10.08
C LEU A 285 -2.85 8.08 9.69
N ARG A 286 -3.40 8.64 8.61
CA ARG A 286 -3.05 9.99 8.17
C ARG A 286 -3.54 11.08 9.11
N LYS A 287 -4.82 11.03 9.48
CA LYS A 287 -5.48 12.06 10.28
C LYS A 287 -4.81 12.34 11.64
N PRO A 288 -4.32 11.34 12.39
CA PRO A 288 -3.53 11.58 13.59
C PRO A 288 -2.24 12.40 13.38
N MET A 289 -1.72 12.45 12.15
CA MET A 289 -0.55 13.25 11.81
C MET A 289 -0.88 14.70 11.45
N TYR A 290 -2.15 15.02 11.25
CA TYR A 290 -2.57 16.36 10.85
C TYR A 290 -2.42 17.36 12.00
N ASP A 291 -2.18 18.61 11.66
CA ASP A 291 -2.33 19.76 12.54
C ASP A 291 -3.81 20.14 12.57
N GLU A 292 -4.49 19.84 13.68
CA GLU A 292 -5.94 19.99 13.83
C GLU A 292 -6.45 21.40 13.55
N ASP A 293 -5.63 22.45 13.70
CA ASP A 293 -6.08 23.82 13.45
C ASP A 293 -5.77 24.32 12.04
N ARG A 294 -5.04 23.54 11.23
CA ARG A 294 -4.40 24.07 10.00
C ARG A 294 -4.43 23.15 8.80
N ASP A 295 -4.62 21.86 8.99
CA ASP A 295 -4.58 20.89 7.91
C ASP A 295 -5.99 20.52 7.44
N TYR A 296 -6.26 20.76 6.15
CA TYR A 296 -7.52 20.45 5.50
C TYR A 296 -7.30 19.37 4.43
N GLU A 297 -8.11 18.32 4.47
CA GLU A 297 -8.17 17.31 3.40
C GLU A 297 -9.26 17.72 2.41
N LEU A 298 -8.85 18.01 1.17
CA LEU A 298 -9.72 18.45 0.09
C LEU A 298 -9.80 17.34 -0.96
N ASP A 299 -11.01 16.91 -1.31
CA ASP A 299 -11.22 15.77 -2.23
C ASP A 299 -12.27 16.11 -3.30
N LEU A 300 -12.19 15.47 -4.46
CA LEU A 300 -13.16 15.64 -5.55
C LEU A 300 -14.37 14.72 -5.35
N ASP A 301 -15.56 15.30 -5.29
CA ASP A 301 -16.77 14.51 -5.09
C ASP A 301 -17.06 13.60 -6.29
N LYS A 302 -17.09 12.29 -6.01
CA LYS A 302 -17.35 11.21 -6.99
C LYS A 302 -16.41 11.26 -8.22
N ALA A 303 -15.17 11.71 -8.04
CA ALA A 303 -14.18 11.94 -9.12
C ALA A 303 -14.20 10.89 -10.23
N HIS A 304 -14.05 9.61 -9.87
CA HIS A 304 -14.00 8.49 -10.81
C HIS A 304 -15.25 8.36 -11.71
N LEU A 305 -16.44 8.59 -11.15
CA LEU A 305 -17.71 8.53 -11.89
C LEU A 305 -17.94 9.82 -12.69
N ALA A 306 -17.64 10.98 -12.09
CA ALA A 306 -17.80 12.27 -12.73
C ALA A 306 -16.88 12.41 -13.96
N CYS A 307 -15.61 12.01 -13.85
CA CYS A 307 -14.63 12.07 -14.92
C CYS A 307 -14.93 11.06 -16.04
N TYR A 308 -15.70 10.00 -15.77
CA TYR A 308 -16.12 9.05 -16.80
C TYR A 308 -17.10 9.67 -17.81
N ILE A 309 -17.93 10.63 -17.39
CA ILE A 309 -18.94 11.30 -18.22
C ILE A 309 -18.34 11.97 -19.47
N PRO A 310 -17.35 12.87 -19.37
CA PRO A 310 -16.75 13.48 -20.55
C PRO A 310 -16.00 12.47 -21.43
N VAL A 311 -15.44 11.40 -20.85
CA VAL A 311 -14.79 10.33 -21.61
C VAL A 311 -15.79 9.64 -22.54
N VAL A 312 -16.93 9.19 -22.03
CA VAL A 312 -17.92 8.48 -22.84
C VAL A 312 -18.66 9.38 -23.81
N ARG A 313 -18.94 10.63 -23.42
CA ARG A 313 -19.61 11.62 -24.29
C ARG A 313 -18.77 12.00 -25.49
N ARG A 314 -17.45 12.10 -25.33
CA ARG A 314 -16.51 12.34 -26.44
C ARG A 314 -16.59 11.24 -27.49
N GLU A 315 -16.90 10.02 -27.06
CA GLU A 315 -17.10 8.86 -27.93
C GLU A 315 -18.55 8.72 -28.43
N GLY A 316 -19.40 9.73 -28.24
CA GLY A 316 -20.78 9.74 -28.70
C GLY A 316 -21.72 8.84 -27.89
N ILE A 317 -21.33 8.42 -26.68
CA ILE A 317 -22.17 7.58 -25.82
C ILE A 317 -22.87 8.46 -24.77
N GLU A 318 -24.19 8.46 -24.79
CA GLU A 318 -25.01 9.13 -23.79
C GLU A 318 -25.07 8.32 -22.47
N VAL A 319 -25.03 9.04 -21.36
CA VAL A 319 -25.11 8.49 -19.99
C VAL A 319 -26.09 9.26 -19.10
N PRO A 320 -27.38 9.35 -19.52
CA PRO A 320 -28.37 10.19 -18.85
C PRO A 320 -28.61 9.79 -17.39
N THR A 321 -28.48 8.50 -17.05
CA THR A 321 -28.66 8.02 -15.68
C THR A 321 -27.49 8.49 -14.81
N LEU A 322 -26.25 8.25 -15.24
CA LEU A 322 -25.06 8.69 -14.52
C LEU A 322 -25.05 10.20 -14.32
N ASP A 323 -25.36 10.98 -15.36
CA ASP A 323 -25.49 12.44 -15.27
C ASP A 323 -26.51 12.87 -14.20
N LYS A 324 -27.71 12.28 -14.25
CA LYS A 324 -28.79 12.57 -13.30
C LYS A 324 -28.36 12.26 -11.86
N TYR A 325 -27.76 11.10 -11.62
CA TYR A 325 -27.36 10.66 -10.28
C TYR A 325 -26.19 11.49 -9.72
N ILE A 326 -25.22 11.87 -10.55
CA ILE A 326 -24.12 12.75 -10.12
C ILE A 326 -24.64 14.15 -9.80
N ALA A 327 -25.49 14.72 -10.67
CA ALA A 327 -26.10 16.02 -10.42
C ALA A 327 -26.94 16.04 -9.13
N ALA A 328 -27.71 14.99 -8.88
CA ALA A 328 -28.49 14.81 -7.65
C ALA A 328 -27.58 14.72 -6.42
N ASN A 329 -26.48 13.95 -6.47
CA ASN A 329 -25.52 13.85 -5.37
C ASN A 329 -24.88 15.21 -5.04
N LEU A 330 -24.48 15.98 -6.06
CA LEU A 330 -23.89 17.31 -5.86
C LEU A 330 -24.87 18.30 -5.21
N LYS A 331 -26.17 18.15 -5.48
CA LYS A 331 -27.25 18.96 -4.88
C LYS A 331 -27.72 18.46 -3.51
N GLY A 332 -27.33 17.24 -3.11
CA GLY A 332 -27.89 16.58 -1.94
C GLY A 332 -29.38 16.24 -2.09
N ASP A 333 -29.80 15.92 -3.31
CA ASP A 333 -31.21 15.65 -3.66
C ASP A 333 -31.71 14.36 -2.98
N THR A 334 -32.57 14.53 -1.97
CA THR A 334 -33.18 13.44 -1.20
C THR A 334 -34.38 12.80 -1.86
N ASP A 335 -34.94 13.42 -2.90
CA ASP A 335 -36.10 12.89 -3.64
C ASP A 335 -35.64 11.79 -4.59
N LEU A 336 -34.49 11.99 -5.24
CA LEU A 336 -33.87 10.97 -6.09
C LEU A 336 -33.00 9.99 -5.30
N LEU A 337 -32.11 10.49 -4.43
CA LEU A 337 -31.10 9.65 -3.76
C LEU A 337 -31.45 9.45 -2.29
N LYS A 338 -31.35 8.21 -1.80
CA LYS A 338 -31.47 7.98 -0.36
C LYS A 338 -30.41 8.79 0.40
N ARG A 339 -30.87 9.64 1.32
CA ARG A 339 -30.05 10.54 2.15
C ARG A 339 -29.20 11.54 1.33
N GLY A 340 -29.58 11.82 0.07
CA GLY A 340 -28.87 12.77 -0.78
C GLY A 340 -27.46 12.33 -1.20
N ASP A 341 -27.12 11.04 -1.06
CA ASP A 341 -25.78 10.50 -1.33
C ASP A 341 -25.88 9.24 -2.18
N LEU A 342 -25.15 9.23 -3.29
CA LEU A 342 -25.15 8.12 -4.25
C LEU A 342 -24.76 6.78 -3.60
N TRP A 343 -23.82 6.80 -2.65
CA TRP A 343 -23.35 5.57 -2.01
C TRP A 343 -24.36 5.02 -1.02
N TRP A 344 -25.13 5.88 -0.36
CA TRP A 344 -26.29 5.46 0.42
C TRP A 344 -27.37 4.85 -0.45
N ASP A 345 -27.64 5.44 -1.61
CA ASP A 345 -28.63 4.92 -2.56
C ASP A 345 -28.29 3.48 -3.01
N LEU A 346 -27.03 3.26 -3.43
CA LEU A 346 -26.52 1.93 -3.78
C LEU A 346 -26.48 0.95 -2.60
N ALA A 347 -26.11 1.42 -1.40
CA ALA A 347 -26.09 0.56 -0.21
C ALA A 347 -27.49 0.08 0.20
N LEU A 348 -28.52 0.90 -0.05
CA LEU A 348 -29.89 0.61 0.30
C LEU A 348 -30.65 -0.14 -0.81
N SER A 349 -30.00 -0.41 -1.95
CA SER A 349 -30.55 -1.22 -3.04
C SER A 349 -30.36 -2.73 -2.85
N VAL A 350 -29.71 -3.16 -1.77
CA VAL A 350 -29.53 -4.58 -1.40
C VAL A 350 -30.34 -4.94 -0.16
N ASP A 351 -30.46 -6.23 0.18
CA ASP A 351 -31.17 -6.63 1.41
C ASP A 351 -30.37 -6.25 2.66
N THR A 352 -30.63 -5.05 3.15
CA THR A 352 -29.96 -4.44 4.31
C THR A 352 -30.11 -5.25 5.61
N ARG A 353 -31.09 -6.17 5.70
CA ARG A 353 -31.27 -7.03 6.88
C ARG A 353 -30.13 -8.03 7.05
N LEU A 354 -29.38 -8.30 5.98
CA LEU A 354 -28.21 -9.18 6.00
C LEU A 354 -26.94 -8.46 6.49
N PHE A 355 -26.99 -7.14 6.73
CA PHE A 355 -25.84 -6.33 7.09
C PHE A 355 -26.04 -5.67 8.45
N SER A 356 -25.16 -6.00 9.39
CA SER A 356 -25.16 -5.46 10.76
C SER A 356 -24.78 -3.98 10.86
N ASP A 357 -24.01 -3.43 9.90
CA ASP A 357 -23.58 -2.02 9.90
C ASP A 357 -23.76 -1.37 8.53
N LEU A 358 -24.79 -0.52 8.41
CA LEU A 358 -25.10 0.17 7.16
C LEU A 358 -24.07 1.25 6.79
N LYS A 359 -23.33 1.83 7.75
CA LYS A 359 -22.25 2.78 7.43
C LYS A 359 -21.07 2.05 6.81
N ALA A 360 -20.72 0.87 7.33
CA ALA A 360 -19.71 0.01 6.73
C ALA A 360 -20.13 -0.48 5.35
N LEU A 361 -21.41 -0.85 5.17
CA LEU A 361 -21.95 -1.18 3.85
C LEU A 361 -21.84 -0.01 2.87
N ARG A 362 -22.23 1.20 3.28
CA ARG A 362 -22.07 2.42 2.48
C ARG A 362 -20.61 2.69 2.10
N ALA A 363 -19.66 2.42 2.98
CA ALA A 363 -18.23 2.52 2.66
C ALA A 363 -17.78 1.43 1.67
N ALA A 364 -18.29 0.20 1.84
CA ALA A 364 -17.95 -0.94 1.01
C ALA A 364 -18.46 -0.83 -0.42
N VAL A 365 -19.73 -0.41 -0.62
CA VAL A 365 -20.34 -0.29 -1.95
C VAL A 365 -19.69 0.78 -2.81
N LYS A 366 -18.88 1.70 -2.24
CA LYS A 366 -18.04 2.60 -3.03
C LYS A 366 -17.20 1.81 -4.05
N ARG A 367 -16.75 0.59 -3.72
CA ARG A 367 -16.01 -0.30 -4.66
C ARG A 367 -16.77 -0.61 -5.95
N ALA A 368 -18.08 -0.36 -6.02
CA ALA A 368 -18.87 -0.44 -7.24
C ALA A 368 -18.38 0.50 -8.35
N TYR A 369 -17.65 1.60 -8.04
CA TYR A 369 -17.03 2.44 -9.08
C TYR A 369 -16.08 1.64 -9.99
N SER A 370 -15.55 0.51 -9.51
CA SER A 370 -14.71 -0.40 -10.32
C SER A 370 -15.44 -1.00 -11.53
N ALA A 371 -16.78 -0.91 -11.56
CA ALA A 371 -17.59 -1.21 -12.74
C ALA A 371 -17.13 -0.38 -13.94
N VAL A 372 -16.84 0.92 -13.73
CA VAL A 372 -16.28 1.81 -14.77
C VAL A 372 -14.99 1.22 -15.33
N TYR A 373 -14.10 0.68 -14.47
CA TYR A 373 -12.77 0.22 -14.84
C TYR A 373 -12.68 -1.23 -15.33
N GLY A 374 -13.80 -1.85 -15.70
CA GLY A 374 -13.80 -3.19 -16.26
C GLY A 374 -13.69 -4.33 -15.25
N SER A 375 -13.93 -4.07 -13.95
CA SER A 375 -14.02 -5.19 -13.00
C SER A 375 -15.18 -6.12 -13.39
N GLY A 376 -14.92 -7.43 -13.37
CA GLY A 376 -15.98 -8.43 -13.48
C GLY A 376 -16.93 -8.34 -12.28
N THR A 377 -18.20 -8.70 -12.48
CA THR A 377 -19.24 -8.64 -11.44
C THR A 377 -18.86 -9.45 -10.21
N GLY A 378 -18.40 -10.71 -10.39
CA GLY A 378 -17.96 -11.56 -9.30
C GLY A 378 -16.82 -10.96 -8.46
N ASN A 379 -15.79 -10.40 -9.11
CA ASN A 379 -14.71 -9.73 -8.39
C ASN A 379 -15.20 -8.45 -7.69
N MET A 380 -16.05 -7.65 -8.33
CA MET A 380 -16.62 -6.44 -7.72
C MET A 380 -17.40 -6.79 -6.44
N PHE A 381 -18.28 -7.81 -6.50
CA PHE A 381 -19.04 -8.28 -5.35
C PHE A 381 -18.13 -8.78 -4.24
N PHE A 382 -17.12 -9.59 -4.58
CA PHE A 382 -16.15 -10.09 -3.62
C PHE A 382 -15.41 -8.93 -2.94
N GLN A 383 -14.96 -7.91 -3.67
CA GLN A 383 -14.25 -6.76 -3.10
C GLN A 383 -15.14 -5.91 -2.19
N ILE A 384 -16.44 -5.75 -2.51
CA ILE A 384 -17.41 -5.09 -1.64
C ILE A 384 -17.55 -5.86 -0.33
N LEU A 385 -17.82 -7.16 -0.40
CA LEU A 385 -18.02 -8.00 0.81
C LEU A 385 -16.74 -8.15 1.64
N LYS A 386 -15.58 -8.26 0.98
CA LYS A 386 -14.28 -8.29 1.64
C LYS A 386 -14.04 -7.01 2.42
N LEU A 387 -14.27 -5.84 1.83
CA LEU A 387 -14.13 -4.57 2.53
C LEU A 387 -15.14 -4.43 3.68
N TYR A 388 -16.38 -4.87 3.48
CA TYR A 388 -17.37 -4.90 4.56
C TYR A 388 -16.93 -5.78 5.73
N SER A 389 -16.42 -6.98 5.44
CA SER A 389 -15.93 -7.93 6.44
C SER A 389 -14.69 -7.40 7.17
N ASP A 390 -13.79 -6.74 6.46
CA ASP A 390 -12.63 -6.07 7.04
C ASP A 390 -13.02 -4.96 8.03
N LEU A 391 -14.12 -4.25 7.76
CA LEU A 391 -14.62 -3.14 8.59
C LEU A 391 -15.43 -3.62 9.80
N THR A 392 -16.24 -4.67 9.63
CA THR A 392 -17.24 -5.10 10.64
C THR A 392 -16.87 -6.36 11.39
N GLY A 393 -15.92 -7.12 10.86
CA GLY A 393 -15.59 -8.44 11.36
C GLY A 393 -16.49 -9.57 10.86
N HIS A 394 -17.53 -9.26 10.08
CA HIS A 394 -18.59 -10.19 9.70
C HIS A 394 -18.68 -10.38 8.18
N TRP A 395 -18.81 -11.63 7.74
CA TRP A 395 -19.13 -11.96 6.34
C TRP A 395 -20.63 -12.23 6.23
N PRO A 396 -21.41 -11.40 5.50
CA PRO A 396 -22.84 -11.60 5.39
C PRO A 396 -23.14 -12.77 4.44
N GLY A 397 -23.97 -13.70 4.88
CA GLY A 397 -24.48 -14.82 4.07
C GLY A 397 -23.42 -15.79 3.53
N ASN A 398 -23.82 -16.60 2.54
CA ASN A 398 -22.95 -17.53 1.84
C ASN A 398 -22.49 -16.92 0.51
N GLY A 399 -21.18 -16.83 0.29
CA GLY A 399 -20.62 -16.33 -0.96
C GLY A 399 -20.92 -14.85 -1.23
N THR A 400 -21.25 -14.52 -2.48
CA THR A 400 -21.50 -13.13 -2.94
C THR A 400 -22.97 -12.78 -3.12
N ASP A 401 -23.90 -13.68 -2.77
CA ASP A 401 -25.33 -13.48 -3.01
C ASP A 401 -25.92 -12.21 -2.38
N PRO A 402 -25.55 -11.82 -1.14
CA PRO A 402 -26.14 -10.65 -0.48
C PRO A 402 -25.94 -9.31 -1.22
N ILE A 403 -24.94 -9.21 -2.09
CA ILE A 403 -24.64 -7.98 -2.82
C ILE A 403 -25.09 -8.02 -4.28
N LYS A 404 -25.46 -9.19 -4.83
CA LYS A 404 -25.93 -9.32 -6.23
C LYS A 404 -27.05 -8.34 -6.62
N PRO A 405 -28.04 -8.03 -5.75
CA PRO A 405 -29.12 -7.10 -6.10
C PRO A 405 -28.64 -5.69 -6.48
N ILE A 406 -27.41 -5.29 -6.15
CA ILE A 406 -26.85 -4.00 -6.59
C ILE A 406 -26.86 -3.85 -8.11
N MET A 407 -26.86 -4.96 -8.87
CA MET A 407 -26.92 -4.94 -10.33
C MET A 407 -28.29 -4.53 -10.89
N GLU A 408 -29.34 -4.59 -10.08
CA GLU A 408 -30.69 -4.16 -10.45
C GLU A 408 -30.83 -2.62 -10.37
N HIS A 409 -29.82 -1.95 -9.79
CA HIS A 409 -29.80 -0.51 -9.68
C HIS A 409 -29.61 0.16 -11.07
N PRO A 410 -30.44 1.13 -11.48
CA PRO A 410 -30.39 1.74 -12.82
C PRO A 410 -29.01 2.29 -13.23
N LEU A 411 -28.30 2.88 -12.27
CA LEU A 411 -26.93 3.34 -12.51
C LEU A 411 -25.99 2.20 -12.90
N MET A 412 -26.07 1.04 -12.23
CA MET A 412 -25.18 -0.08 -12.51
C MET A 412 -25.46 -0.66 -13.89
N GLU A 413 -26.72 -0.81 -14.27
CA GLU A 413 -27.12 -1.22 -15.61
C GLU A 413 -26.50 -0.31 -16.70
N GLU A 414 -26.65 1.02 -16.55
CA GLU A 414 -26.09 1.97 -17.51
C GLU A 414 -24.56 1.91 -17.55
N LEU A 415 -23.89 1.82 -16.40
CA LEU A 415 -22.42 1.74 -16.32
C LEU A 415 -21.88 0.51 -17.08
N PHE A 416 -22.47 -0.68 -16.87
CA PHE A 416 -22.03 -1.89 -17.56
C PHE A 416 -22.30 -1.84 -19.07
N ARG A 417 -23.47 -1.33 -19.48
CA ARG A 417 -23.81 -1.14 -20.90
C ARG A 417 -22.84 -0.17 -21.59
N THR A 418 -22.61 0.99 -20.99
CA THR A 418 -21.72 2.03 -21.53
C THR A 418 -20.29 1.54 -21.60
N ARG A 419 -19.83 0.80 -20.58
CA ARG A 419 -18.51 0.19 -20.57
C ARG A 419 -18.30 -0.78 -21.73
N GLY A 420 -19.27 -1.65 -22.02
CA GLY A 420 -19.16 -2.59 -23.15
C GLY A 420 -19.04 -1.88 -24.50
N LYS A 421 -19.78 -0.77 -24.68
CA LYS A 421 -19.64 0.09 -25.87
C LYS A 421 -18.26 0.73 -25.94
N LEU A 422 -17.77 1.27 -24.83
CA LEU A 422 -16.46 1.92 -24.78
C LEU A 422 -15.31 0.92 -25.00
N GLU A 423 -15.40 -0.29 -24.45
CA GLU A 423 -14.47 -1.39 -24.70
C GLU A 423 -14.36 -1.71 -26.19
N ALA A 424 -15.49 -1.79 -26.90
CA ALA A 424 -15.51 -2.00 -28.34
C ALA A 424 -14.80 -0.87 -29.09
N ILE A 425 -15.06 0.39 -28.73
CA ILE A 425 -14.41 1.57 -29.33
C ILE A 425 -12.90 1.58 -29.08
N ILE A 426 -12.46 1.34 -27.85
CA ILE A 426 -11.03 1.28 -27.49
C ILE A 426 -10.32 0.20 -28.30
N THR A 427 -10.96 -0.97 -28.42
CA THR A 427 -10.37 -2.12 -29.10
C THR A 427 -10.30 -1.90 -30.61
N ASP A 428 -11.35 -1.33 -31.20
CA ASP A 428 -11.44 -1.02 -32.63
C ASP A 428 -10.45 0.09 -33.05
N ARG A 429 -10.41 1.19 -32.31
CA ARG A 429 -9.53 2.34 -32.60
C ARG A 429 -8.10 2.17 -32.10
N GLY A 430 -7.86 1.19 -31.23
CA GLY A 430 -6.56 0.97 -30.60
C GLY A 430 -6.17 1.99 -29.53
N GLY A 431 -7.12 2.72 -28.92
CA GLY A 431 -6.82 3.72 -27.89
C GLY A 431 -7.95 4.72 -27.61
N LEU A 432 -7.65 5.72 -26.78
CA LEU A 432 -8.55 6.84 -26.46
C LEU A 432 -7.78 8.14 -26.29
N THR A 433 -8.47 9.27 -26.48
CA THR A 433 -7.89 10.60 -26.27
C THR A 433 -8.07 11.06 -24.82
N ASP A 434 -6.99 11.51 -24.19
CA ASP A 434 -6.96 12.00 -22.81
C ASP A 434 -7.56 13.42 -22.63
N ALA A 435 -7.61 13.92 -21.40
CA ALA A 435 -8.16 15.25 -21.09
C ALA A 435 -7.44 16.43 -21.77
N THR A 436 -6.22 16.21 -22.28
CA THR A 436 -5.40 17.22 -22.95
C THR A 436 -5.40 17.10 -24.47
N GLY A 437 -6.11 16.12 -25.02
CA GLY A 437 -6.15 15.87 -26.46
C GLY A 437 -5.07 14.90 -26.96
N ARG A 438 -4.29 14.26 -26.07
CA ARG A 438 -3.27 13.28 -26.47
C ARG A 438 -3.91 11.92 -26.68
N PHE A 439 -3.53 11.22 -27.75
CA PHE A 439 -3.99 9.86 -28.00
C PHE A 439 -3.18 8.86 -27.18
N ILE A 440 -3.88 8.01 -26.41
CA ILE A 440 -3.31 7.01 -25.53
C ILE A 440 -3.52 5.64 -26.15
N GLU A 441 -2.44 5.10 -26.71
CA GLU A 441 -2.46 3.86 -27.47
C GLU A 441 -2.64 2.65 -26.54
N LEU A 442 -3.50 1.73 -26.96
CA LEU A 442 -3.76 0.46 -26.29
C LEU A 442 -2.51 -0.44 -26.23
N SER A 443 -1.63 -0.33 -27.23
CA SER A 443 -0.36 -1.06 -27.32
C SER A 443 0.61 -0.74 -26.18
N LYS A 444 0.42 0.37 -25.45
CA LYS A 444 1.23 0.71 -24.27
C LYS A 444 1.09 -0.29 -23.13
N TRP A 445 0.08 -1.15 -23.16
CA TRP A 445 -0.13 -2.24 -22.20
C TRP A 445 0.29 -3.62 -22.73
N ASP A 446 0.99 -3.68 -23.86
CA ASP A 446 1.52 -4.94 -24.39
C ASP A 446 2.60 -5.51 -23.44
N GLY A 447 2.56 -6.83 -23.22
CA GLY A 447 3.43 -7.52 -22.26
C GLY A 447 3.00 -7.41 -20.79
N GLU A 448 2.29 -6.34 -20.41
CA GLU A 448 1.86 -6.10 -19.02
C GLU A 448 0.51 -6.72 -18.67
N LYS A 449 -0.40 -6.79 -19.65
CA LYS A 449 -1.77 -7.28 -19.45
C LYS A 449 -2.13 -8.28 -20.54
N PRO A 450 -2.95 -9.30 -20.24
CA PRO A 450 -3.60 -10.10 -21.27
C PRO A 450 -4.32 -9.20 -22.27
N LYS A 451 -4.33 -9.62 -23.54
CA LYS A 451 -4.79 -8.81 -24.68
C LYS A 451 -6.19 -8.23 -24.46
N GLU A 452 -7.08 -9.05 -23.90
CA GLU A 452 -8.47 -8.77 -23.58
C GLU A 452 -8.68 -7.80 -22.39
N ASN A 453 -7.63 -7.50 -21.62
CA ASN A 453 -7.69 -6.64 -20.43
C ASN A 453 -6.97 -5.29 -20.60
N ARG A 454 -6.28 -5.08 -21.71
CA ARG A 454 -5.51 -3.84 -21.98
C ARG A 454 -6.40 -2.59 -21.97
N TRP A 455 -7.62 -2.69 -22.50
CA TRP A 455 -8.56 -1.56 -22.62
C TRP A 455 -8.90 -0.94 -21.26
N ARG A 456 -8.89 -1.76 -20.19
CA ARG A 456 -9.11 -1.32 -18.81
C ARG A 456 -8.04 -0.32 -18.37
N GLY A 457 -6.78 -0.56 -18.76
CA GLY A 457 -5.65 0.32 -18.49
C GLY A 457 -5.79 1.66 -19.23
N CYS A 458 -6.07 1.60 -20.54
CA CYS A 458 -6.28 2.79 -21.37
C CYS A 458 -7.41 3.68 -20.84
N MET A 459 -8.58 3.10 -20.57
CA MET A 459 -9.71 3.83 -20.00
C MET A 459 -9.41 4.39 -18.61
N ALA A 460 -8.73 3.64 -17.73
CA ALA A 460 -8.36 4.12 -16.41
C ALA A 460 -7.39 5.30 -16.48
N TYR A 461 -6.42 5.24 -17.40
CA TYR A 461 -5.50 6.35 -17.70
C TYR A 461 -6.29 7.58 -18.14
N VAL A 462 -7.13 7.45 -19.17
CA VAL A 462 -7.87 8.59 -19.72
C VAL A 462 -8.80 9.20 -18.68
N ASN A 463 -9.50 8.40 -17.90
CA ASN A 463 -10.36 8.89 -16.82
C ASN A 463 -9.55 9.69 -15.76
N CYS A 464 -8.43 9.14 -15.31
CA CYS A 464 -7.58 9.81 -14.31
C CYS A 464 -6.86 11.05 -14.85
N SER A 465 -6.70 11.18 -16.17
CA SER A 465 -6.14 12.39 -16.77
C SER A 465 -7.03 13.61 -16.54
N TYR A 466 -8.37 13.44 -16.51
CA TYR A 466 -9.31 14.51 -16.16
C TYR A 466 -9.13 14.95 -14.71
N GLU A 467 -9.02 13.99 -13.78
CA GLU A 467 -8.78 14.28 -12.36
C GLU A 467 -7.52 15.14 -12.17
N GLN A 468 -6.41 14.79 -12.84
CA GLN A 468 -5.18 15.60 -12.78
C GLN A 468 -5.40 17.01 -13.31
N GLN A 469 -6.13 17.16 -14.42
CA GLN A 469 -6.41 18.49 -14.99
C GLN A 469 -7.33 19.32 -14.09
N ILE A 470 -8.25 18.69 -13.37
CA ILE A 470 -9.17 19.34 -12.41
C ILE A 470 -8.43 19.78 -11.14
N MET A 471 -7.46 18.99 -10.66
CA MET A 471 -6.68 19.30 -9.45
C MET A 471 -5.53 20.29 -9.69
N ARG A 472 -5.07 20.42 -10.94
CA ARG A 472 -3.99 21.33 -11.36
C ARG A 472 -4.11 22.77 -10.82
N PRO A 473 -5.28 23.42 -10.78
CA PRO A 473 -5.43 24.77 -10.25
C PRO A 473 -4.96 24.94 -8.80
N ILE A 474 -5.16 23.93 -7.94
CA ILE A 474 -4.75 24.01 -6.53
C ILE A 474 -3.23 24.16 -6.43
N PHE A 475 -2.48 23.38 -7.21
CA PHE A 475 -1.01 23.43 -7.23
C PHE A 475 -0.50 24.72 -7.85
N ARG A 476 -1.17 25.26 -8.87
CA ARG A 476 -0.84 26.57 -9.45
C ARG A 476 -1.03 27.70 -8.46
N GLU A 477 -2.15 27.70 -7.73
CA GLU A 477 -2.37 28.66 -6.66
C GLU A 477 -1.31 28.52 -5.55
N ALA A 478 -1.00 27.29 -5.13
CA ALA A 478 0.01 27.05 -4.11
C ALA A 478 1.42 27.49 -4.54
N LYS A 479 1.77 27.29 -5.82
CA LYS A 479 3.03 27.77 -6.41
C LYS A 479 3.10 29.31 -6.40
N LYS A 480 2.02 29.99 -6.82
CA LYS A 480 1.94 31.46 -6.76
C LYS A 480 2.12 31.99 -5.33
N GLU A 481 1.53 31.32 -4.33
CA GLU A 481 1.74 31.71 -2.91
C GLU A 481 3.20 31.58 -2.48
N MET A 482 3.91 30.56 -2.97
CA MET A 482 5.34 30.38 -2.66
C MET A 482 6.25 31.38 -3.35
N GLU A 483 5.86 31.88 -4.52
CA GLU A 483 6.65 32.85 -5.30
C GLU A 483 6.39 34.31 -4.90
N SER A 484 5.18 34.63 -4.44
CA SER A 484 4.74 36.02 -4.20
C SER A 484 5.11 36.58 -2.82
N ASP A 485 5.31 35.73 -1.82
CA ASP A 485 5.66 36.14 -0.46
C ASP A 485 6.77 35.22 0.06
N SER A 486 7.68 35.78 0.87
CA SER A 486 8.56 35.03 1.76
C SER A 486 7.80 34.00 2.63
N TYR A 487 6.49 34.18 2.78
CA TYR A 487 5.58 33.32 3.51
C TYR A 487 4.32 32.91 2.71
N ALA A 488 4.32 31.69 2.15
CA ALA A 488 3.13 31.11 1.53
C ALA A 488 1.96 30.98 2.53
N ARG A 489 0.79 31.55 2.17
CA ARG A 489 -0.45 31.48 2.99
C ARG A 489 -0.96 30.05 3.20
N PHE A 490 -0.70 29.16 2.24
CA PHE A 490 -0.94 27.74 2.38
C PHE A 490 0.08 26.95 1.57
N LYS A 491 0.21 25.66 1.86
CA LYS A 491 1.03 24.71 1.09
C LYS A 491 0.23 23.43 0.87
N VAL A 492 0.29 22.85 -0.32
CA VAL A 492 -0.13 21.45 -0.51
C VAL A 492 1.02 20.59 -0.02
N TRP A 493 0.82 19.70 0.93
CA TRP A 493 1.92 18.87 1.46
C TRP A 493 1.75 17.39 1.24
N LEU A 494 0.53 16.96 0.92
CA LEU A 494 0.24 15.59 0.54
C LEU A 494 -0.68 15.57 -0.67
N TYR A 495 -0.27 14.85 -1.70
CA TYR A 495 -1.11 14.51 -2.85
C TYR A 495 -1.67 13.09 -2.71
N GLN A 496 -2.95 12.89 -3.01
CA GLN A 496 -3.68 11.64 -2.73
C GLN A 496 -4.49 11.11 -3.93
N GLY A 497 -4.25 11.62 -5.14
CA GLY A 497 -4.98 11.21 -6.35
C GLY A 497 -6.04 12.23 -6.75
N ASP A 498 -7.27 12.00 -6.33
CA ASP A 498 -8.41 12.90 -6.47
C ASP A 498 -8.50 13.96 -5.37
N GLY A 499 -7.64 13.85 -4.34
CA GLY A 499 -7.56 14.81 -3.25
C GLY A 499 -6.14 15.26 -2.90
N VAL A 500 -6.08 16.24 -2.00
CA VAL A 500 -4.86 16.80 -1.43
C VAL A 500 -5.06 17.14 0.04
N THR A 501 -3.98 17.09 0.82
CA THR A 501 -3.93 17.73 2.14
C THR A 501 -3.18 19.05 2.01
N ILE A 502 -3.84 20.14 2.41
CA ILE A 502 -3.22 21.45 2.48
C ILE A 502 -2.96 21.84 3.93
N ASN A 503 -1.88 22.59 4.15
CA ASN A 503 -1.62 23.27 5.41
C ASN A 503 -1.80 24.77 5.22
N ILE A 504 -2.71 25.38 5.99
CA ILE A 504 -2.91 26.82 6.02
C ILE A 504 -2.00 27.46 7.09
N ASP A 505 -1.40 28.61 6.79
CA ASP A 505 -0.54 29.33 7.73
C ASP A 505 -1.36 29.97 8.86
N ARG A 506 -0.83 29.95 10.09
CA ARG A 506 -1.50 30.49 11.30
C ARG A 506 -1.91 31.96 11.18
N ARG A 507 -1.27 32.73 10.30
CA ARG A 507 -1.59 34.15 10.07
C ARG A 507 -2.84 34.34 9.22
N VAL A 508 -3.28 33.32 8.49
CA VAL A 508 -4.50 33.37 7.68
C VAL A 508 -5.69 33.22 8.62
N ARG A 509 -6.34 34.33 8.96
CA ARG A 509 -7.50 34.30 9.88
C ARG A 509 -8.77 33.71 9.28
N ASN A 510 -8.89 33.71 7.95
CA ASN A 510 -10.10 33.29 7.26
C ASN A 510 -9.79 32.10 6.33
N HIS A 511 -9.74 30.90 6.93
CA HIS A 511 -9.51 29.65 6.21
C HIS A 511 -10.60 29.40 5.17
N GLU A 512 -11.86 29.64 5.52
CA GLU A 512 -13.02 29.43 4.64
C GLU A 512 -12.90 30.22 3.32
N LYS A 513 -12.48 31.48 3.37
CA LYS A 513 -12.28 32.30 2.17
C LYS A 513 -11.17 31.73 1.27
N LEU A 514 -10.10 31.19 1.86
CA LEU A 514 -9.02 30.54 1.11
C LEU A 514 -9.52 29.24 0.47
N ILE A 515 -10.23 28.40 1.22
CA ILE A 515 -10.84 27.17 0.73
C ILE A 515 -11.82 27.47 -0.40
N ALA A 516 -12.71 28.45 -0.23
CA ALA A 516 -13.68 28.86 -1.24
C ALA A 516 -13.01 29.31 -2.54
N ARG A 517 -11.87 30.02 -2.45
CA ARG A 517 -11.06 30.38 -3.63
C ARG A 517 -10.56 29.13 -4.38
N LEU A 518 -10.05 28.13 -3.65
CA LEU A 518 -9.59 26.87 -4.25
C LEU A 518 -10.76 26.08 -4.87
N GLN A 519 -11.90 26.03 -4.18
CA GLN A 519 -13.11 25.39 -4.68
C GLN A 519 -13.62 26.06 -5.96
N THR A 520 -13.60 27.39 -6.04
CA THR A 520 -13.95 28.14 -7.26
C THR A 520 -13.02 27.81 -8.41
N ALA A 521 -11.70 27.84 -8.20
CA ALA A 521 -10.72 27.52 -9.25
C ALA A 521 -10.88 26.08 -9.79
N VAL A 522 -11.14 25.12 -8.90
CA VAL A 522 -11.44 23.73 -9.30
C VAL A 522 -12.78 23.63 -10.04
N LYS A 523 -13.81 24.34 -9.58
CA LYS A 523 -15.13 24.36 -10.22
C LYS A 523 -15.08 24.94 -11.64
N GLU A 524 -14.36 26.05 -11.83
CA GLU A 524 -14.14 26.66 -13.14
C GLU A 524 -13.48 25.65 -14.09
N ARG A 525 -12.39 25.03 -13.63
CA ARG A 525 -11.67 24.02 -14.43
C ARG A 525 -12.50 22.77 -14.73
N ALA A 526 -13.29 22.31 -13.77
CA ALA A 526 -14.22 21.20 -13.98
C ALA A 526 -15.31 21.56 -15.01
N GLY A 527 -15.80 22.80 -14.99
CA GLY A 527 -16.73 23.34 -15.99
C GLY A 527 -16.15 23.37 -17.41
N GLU A 528 -14.91 23.87 -17.56
CA GLU A 528 -14.18 23.85 -18.85
C GLU A 528 -14.05 22.44 -19.44
N LEU A 529 -13.84 21.44 -18.57
CA LEU A 529 -13.68 20.04 -18.97
C LEU A 529 -15.01 19.28 -19.03
N SER A 530 -16.15 19.94 -18.77
CA SER A 530 -17.48 19.33 -18.71
C SER A 530 -17.56 18.16 -17.72
N VAL A 531 -16.86 18.25 -16.58
CA VAL A 531 -16.85 17.24 -15.52
C VAL A 531 -17.77 17.72 -14.39
N PRO A 532 -18.89 17.03 -14.11
CA PRO A 532 -19.79 17.43 -13.03
C PRO A 532 -19.24 16.96 -11.67
N THR A 533 -18.30 17.71 -11.12
CA THR A 533 -17.73 17.46 -9.79
C THR A 533 -17.50 18.78 -9.04
N ARG A 534 -17.14 18.69 -7.77
CA ARG A 534 -16.70 19.83 -6.94
C ARG A 534 -15.66 19.37 -5.94
N LEU A 535 -14.83 20.31 -5.50
CA LEU A 535 -13.90 20.08 -4.38
C LEU A 535 -14.65 20.21 -3.05
N THR A 536 -14.60 19.18 -2.22
CA THR A 536 -15.20 19.13 -0.87
C THR A 536 -14.12 19.10 0.21
N VAL A 537 -14.47 19.53 1.43
CA VAL A 537 -13.63 19.37 2.61
C VAL A 537 -14.01 18.05 3.28
N ASP A 538 -13.11 17.08 3.19
CA ASP A 538 -13.30 15.72 3.75
C ASP A 538 -12.80 15.62 5.20
N TRP A 539 -11.91 16.53 5.59
CA TRP A 539 -11.49 16.75 6.97
C TRP A 539 -11.30 18.25 7.19
N PRO A 540 -12.13 18.90 8.03
CA PRO A 540 -11.86 20.25 8.47
C PRO A 540 -10.74 20.23 9.52
N ALA A 541 -9.91 21.26 9.47
CA ALA A 541 -9.18 21.72 10.64
C ALA A 541 -10.12 22.57 11.51
#